data_AF-A0A1G2VZQ7-F1
#
_entry.id   AF-A0A1G2VZQ7-F1
#
_cell.length_a   1.000
_cell.length_b   1.000
_cell.length_c   1.000
_cell.angle_alpha   90.00
_cell.angle_beta   90.00
_cell.angle_gamma   90.00
#
_symmetry.space_group_name_H-M   'P 1'
#
loop_
_entity.id
_entity.type
_entity.pdbx_description
1 polymer ?
#
loop_
_entity_poly.entity_id
_entity_poly.type
_entity_poly.pdbx_seq_one_letter_code
_entity_poly.pdbx_strand_id
1 'polypeptide(L)'
;MDAPFPSVDPAEALLAELAGLDMSLARHVHACAISTEDPDEVANLSRAYQRISRSLRQSLALHARLKADRERREREVPPPPPKPLPPTPAREPARIVERGDAVRRAAQRVIWSEYEYEETEDEERDDVGYLFDLLEERLRTQVRDNTFGLKAEGDAWVVEPLDEHVVRLCASLGLPELAARRWRELPDVRWQSDEDAGETEDAAVGDPSGADSS
;
A
#
# COMPACT_ATOMS: atom_id res chain seq x y z
N MET A 1 -43.09 -22.82 2.25
CA MET A 1 -42.21 -22.35 3.33
C MET A 1 -41.61 -21.05 2.83
N ASP A 2 -42.23 -19.92 3.16
CA ASP A 2 -41.68 -18.61 2.83
C ASP A 2 -40.55 -18.33 3.82
N ALA A 3 -39.35 -18.07 3.30
CA ALA A 3 -38.25 -17.57 4.10
C ALA A 3 -38.67 -16.21 4.68
N PRO A 4 -38.45 -15.94 5.98
CA PRO A 4 -38.73 -14.63 6.53
C PRO A 4 -37.83 -13.62 5.80
N PHE A 5 -38.42 -12.62 5.14
CA PHE A 5 -37.67 -11.48 4.63
C PHE A 5 -36.81 -10.93 5.77
N PRO A 6 -35.54 -10.56 5.52
CA PRO A 6 -34.72 -9.95 6.56
C PRO A 6 -35.47 -8.69 7.02
N SER A 7 -35.95 -8.71 8.26
CA SER A 7 -36.63 -7.57 8.84
C SER A 7 -35.61 -6.45 8.94
N VAL A 8 -35.71 -5.45 8.06
CA VAL A 8 -34.91 -4.23 8.14
C VAL A 8 -35.07 -3.69 9.56
N ASP A 9 -33.94 -3.38 10.20
CA ASP A 9 -33.95 -2.82 11.54
C ASP A 9 -34.87 -1.58 11.57
N PRO A 10 -35.82 -1.48 12.53
CA PRO A 10 -36.77 -0.37 12.58
C PRO A 10 -36.11 1.01 12.56
N ALA A 11 -34.90 1.16 13.12
CA ALA A 11 -34.16 2.42 13.09
C ALA A 11 -33.57 2.72 11.70
N GLU A 12 -33.13 1.71 10.95
CA GLU A 12 -32.71 1.89 9.56
C GLU A 12 -33.88 2.36 8.67
N ALA A 13 -35.05 1.74 8.83
CA ALA A 13 -36.25 2.13 8.09
C ALA A 13 -36.66 3.59 8.37
N LEU A 14 -36.65 3.99 9.64
CA LEU A 14 -36.96 5.38 10.05
C LEU A 14 -35.94 6.39 9.52
N LEU A 15 -34.64 6.05 9.50
CA LEU A 15 -33.61 6.92 8.94
C LEU A 15 -33.74 7.07 7.42
N ALA A 16 -34.13 6.01 6.71
CA ALA A 16 -34.39 6.07 5.27
C ALA A 16 -35.60 6.95 4.95
N GLU A 17 -36.69 6.82 5.73
CA GLU A 17 -37.87 7.66 5.62
C GLU A 17 -37.53 9.14 5.89
N LEU A 18 -36.82 9.41 6.99
CA LEU A 18 -36.37 10.75 7.36
C LEU A 18 -35.47 11.37 6.27
N ALA A 19 -34.54 10.61 5.70
CA ALA A 19 -33.71 11.09 4.59
C ALA A 19 -34.55 11.42 3.34
N GLY A 20 -35.62 10.68 3.08
CA GLY A 20 -36.57 10.98 2.00
C GLY A 20 -37.32 12.30 2.24
N LEU A 21 -37.78 12.53 3.47
CA LEU A 21 -38.44 13.78 3.87
C LEU A 21 -37.48 14.97 3.79
N ASP A 22 -36.26 14.83 4.32
CA ASP A 22 -35.21 15.86 4.28
C ASP A 22 -34.83 16.21 2.83
N MET A 23 -34.73 15.22 1.94
CA MET A 23 -34.46 15.45 0.52
C MET A 23 -35.62 16.18 -0.18
N SER A 24 -36.87 15.82 0.12
CA SER A 24 -38.04 16.51 -0.44
C SER A 24 -38.06 17.98 0.00
N LEU A 25 -37.83 18.24 1.28
CA LEU A 25 -37.77 19.58 1.84
C LEU A 25 -36.59 20.38 1.27
N ALA A 26 -35.40 19.78 1.15
CA ALA A 26 -34.23 20.42 0.54
C ALA A 26 -34.50 20.86 -0.91
N ARG A 27 -35.13 20.00 -1.71
CA ARG A 27 -35.53 20.32 -3.09
C ARG A 27 -36.50 21.48 -3.15
N HIS A 28 -37.50 21.49 -2.26
CA HIS A 28 -38.48 22.57 -2.21
C HIS A 28 -37.84 23.91 -1.84
N VAL A 29 -37.04 23.96 -0.77
CA VAL A 29 -36.36 25.19 -0.34
C VAL A 29 -35.38 25.69 -1.40
N HIS A 30 -34.67 24.77 -2.07
CA HIS A 30 -33.82 25.13 -3.20
C HIS A 30 -34.62 25.75 -4.35
N ALA A 31 -35.76 25.16 -4.74
CA ALA A 31 -36.63 25.67 -5.78
C ALA A 31 -37.18 27.09 -5.45
N CYS A 32 -37.55 27.33 -4.20
CA CYS A 32 -37.93 28.67 -3.74
C CYS A 32 -36.76 29.65 -3.84
N ALA A 33 -35.57 29.25 -3.38
CA ALA A 33 -34.39 30.11 -3.38
C ALA A 33 -33.97 30.56 -4.79
N ILE A 34 -34.11 29.69 -5.80
CA ILE A 34 -33.78 30.04 -7.20
C ILE A 34 -34.87 30.85 -7.90
N SER A 35 -36.08 30.89 -7.34
CA SER A 35 -37.25 31.53 -7.97
C SER A 35 -37.53 32.92 -7.40
N THR A 36 -36.95 33.25 -6.24
CA THR A 36 -37.05 34.57 -5.60
C THR A 36 -36.01 35.53 -6.14
N GLU A 37 -36.41 36.79 -6.37
CA GLU A 37 -35.50 37.89 -6.76
C GLU A 37 -35.10 38.79 -5.58
N ASP A 38 -35.74 38.63 -4.41
CA ASP A 38 -35.40 39.36 -3.17
C ASP A 38 -34.10 38.80 -2.53
N PRO A 39 -33.01 39.59 -2.47
CA PRO A 39 -31.74 39.15 -1.90
C PRO A 39 -31.81 38.69 -0.44
N ASP A 40 -32.67 39.29 0.37
CA ASP A 40 -32.78 38.94 1.80
C ASP A 40 -33.48 37.60 1.99
N GLU A 41 -34.51 37.32 1.17
CA GLU A 41 -35.20 36.04 1.14
C GLU A 41 -34.29 34.93 0.56
N VAL A 42 -33.52 35.20 -0.50
CA VAL A 42 -32.49 34.27 -1.01
C VAL A 42 -31.49 33.90 0.08
N ALA A 43 -31.00 34.88 0.85
CA ALA A 43 -30.06 34.63 1.93
C ALA A 43 -30.67 33.75 3.05
N ASN A 44 -31.94 33.97 3.39
CA ASN A 44 -32.66 33.17 4.38
C ASN A 44 -32.89 31.73 3.91
N LEU A 45 -33.40 31.54 2.69
CA LEU A 45 -33.65 30.23 2.10
C LEU A 45 -32.35 29.44 1.91
N SER A 46 -31.27 30.09 1.49
CA SER A 46 -29.95 29.47 1.39
C SER A 46 -29.44 28.95 2.73
N ARG A 47 -29.58 29.72 3.82
CA ARG A 47 -29.23 29.26 5.17
C ARG A 47 -30.09 28.09 5.62
N ALA A 48 -31.39 28.11 5.33
CA ALA A 48 -32.29 27.00 5.63
C ALA A 48 -31.89 25.73 4.87
N TYR A 49 -31.64 25.86 3.56
CA TYR A 49 -31.17 24.77 2.69
C TYR A 49 -29.87 24.14 3.20
N GLN A 50 -28.89 24.94 3.65
CA GLN A 50 -27.64 24.41 4.19
C GLN A 50 -27.84 23.59 5.46
N ARG A 51 -28.75 24.00 6.36
CA ARG A 51 -29.09 23.24 7.58
C ARG A 51 -29.79 21.93 7.25
N ILE A 52 -30.77 21.96 6.35
CA ILE A 52 -31.49 20.75 5.90
C ILE A 52 -30.52 19.78 5.20
N SER A 53 -29.67 20.28 4.31
CA SER A 53 -28.66 19.48 3.62
C SER A 53 -27.63 18.86 4.58
N ARG A 54 -27.36 19.52 5.72
CA ARG A 54 -26.53 18.93 6.78
C ARG A 54 -27.26 17.81 7.51
N SER A 55 -28.54 18.02 7.88
CA SER A 55 -29.39 16.98 8.49
C SER A 55 -29.44 15.74 7.60
N LEU A 56 -29.73 15.92 6.31
CA LEU A 56 -29.77 14.84 5.33
C LEU A 56 -28.48 14.02 5.29
N ARG A 57 -27.32 14.69 5.23
CA ARG A 57 -26.01 14.02 5.23
C ARG A 57 -25.76 13.24 6.52
N GLN A 58 -26.19 13.76 7.67
CA GLN A 58 -26.08 13.06 8.96
C GLN A 58 -26.96 11.81 8.99
N SER A 59 -28.22 11.91 8.53
CA SER A 59 -29.15 10.78 8.43
C SER A 59 -28.60 9.68 7.52
N LEU A 60 -28.05 10.06 6.35
CA LEU A 60 -27.42 9.11 5.42
C LEU A 60 -26.16 8.46 6.00
N ALA A 61 -25.31 9.21 6.69
CA ALA A 61 -24.11 8.67 7.32
C ALA A 61 -24.46 7.65 8.42
N LEU A 62 -25.49 7.93 9.24
CA LEU A 62 -25.98 7.01 10.26
C LEU A 62 -26.57 5.74 9.64
N HIS A 63 -27.39 5.89 8.59
CA HIS A 63 -27.96 4.75 7.88
C HIS A 63 -26.86 3.87 7.25
N ALA A 64 -25.85 4.46 6.60
CA ALA A 64 -24.72 3.73 6.04
C ALA A 64 -23.92 2.98 7.12
N ARG A 65 -23.72 3.61 8.29
CA ARG A 65 -23.05 2.98 9.43
C ARG A 65 -23.83 1.78 9.95
N LEU A 66 -25.14 1.91 10.18
CA LEU A 66 -25.98 0.81 10.65
C LEU A 66 -25.99 -0.36 9.67
N LYS A 67 -26.11 -0.06 8.36
CA LYS A 67 -26.01 -1.09 7.32
C LYS A 67 -24.66 -1.81 7.35
N ALA A 68 -23.56 -1.08 7.46
CA ALA A 68 -22.21 -1.68 7.55
C ALA A 68 -22.03 -2.52 8.83
N ASP A 69 -22.59 -2.08 9.96
CA ASP A 69 -22.57 -2.82 11.22
C ASP A 69 -23.43 -4.09 11.12
N ARG A 70 -24.59 -4.04 10.44
CA ARG A 70 -25.41 -5.22 10.15
C ARG A 70 -24.65 -6.21 9.26
N GLU A 71 -24.06 -5.75 8.16
CA GLU A 71 -23.25 -6.59 7.28
C GLU A 71 -22.05 -7.20 8.03
N ARG A 72 -21.45 -6.45 8.98
CA ARG A 72 -20.38 -6.95 9.84
C ARG A 72 -20.89 -8.06 10.76
N ARG A 73 -22.04 -7.88 11.42
CA ARG A 73 -22.68 -8.90 12.28
C ARG A 73 -23.12 -10.13 11.50
N GLU A 74 -23.63 -9.96 10.29
CA GLU A 74 -23.96 -11.07 9.38
C GLU A 74 -22.69 -11.83 8.94
N ARG A 75 -21.56 -11.11 8.82
CA ARG A 75 -20.22 -11.69 8.58
C ARG A 75 -19.54 -12.24 9.83
N GLU A 76 -20.08 -12.04 11.03
CA GLU A 76 -19.62 -12.70 12.27
C GLU A 76 -20.05 -14.19 12.31
N VAL A 77 -20.00 -14.87 11.16
CA VAL A 77 -19.62 -16.28 11.16
C VAL A 77 -18.14 -16.26 11.51
N PRO A 78 -17.71 -16.76 12.70
CA PRO A 78 -16.29 -16.91 12.97
C PRO A 78 -15.69 -17.66 11.79
N PRO A 79 -14.60 -17.16 11.15
CA PRO A 79 -13.91 -17.97 10.17
C PRO A 79 -13.69 -19.35 10.82
N PRO A 80 -13.89 -20.46 10.08
CA PRO A 80 -13.64 -21.78 10.64
C PRO A 80 -12.27 -21.73 11.33
N PRO A 81 -12.13 -22.32 12.52
CA PRO A 81 -10.90 -22.22 13.30
C PRO A 81 -9.72 -22.50 12.36
N PRO A 82 -8.68 -21.63 12.35
CA PRO A 82 -7.58 -21.80 11.42
C PRO A 82 -7.08 -23.23 11.56
N LYS A 83 -6.88 -23.90 10.41
CA LYS A 83 -6.33 -25.25 10.42
C LYS A 83 -5.02 -25.21 11.23
N PRO A 84 -4.77 -26.21 12.10
CA PRO A 84 -3.52 -26.28 12.84
C PRO A 84 -2.34 -26.14 11.88
N LEU A 85 -1.42 -25.22 12.17
CA LEU A 85 -0.19 -25.13 11.39
C LEU A 85 0.63 -26.41 11.57
N PRO A 86 1.37 -26.85 10.54
CA PRO A 86 2.35 -27.92 10.72
C PRO A 86 3.36 -27.54 11.80
N PRO A 87 3.93 -28.54 12.50
CA PRO A 87 4.93 -28.28 13.54
C PRO A 87 6.08 -27.43 12.99
N THR A 88 6.59 -26.49 13.79
CA THR A 88 7.69 -25.63 13.38
C THR A 88 8.87 -26.49 12.90
N PRO A 89 9.42 -26.23 11.70
CA PRO A 89 10.50 -27.04 11.15
C PRO A 89 11.78 -26.81 11.97
N ALA A 90 12.71 -27.76 11.85
CA ALA A 90 14.06 -27.58 12.38
C ALA A 90 14.72 -26.38 11.70
N ARG A 91 15.61 -25.69 12.42
CA ARG A 91 16.34 -24.56 11.86
C ARG A 91 17.33 -25.05 10.81
N GLU A 92 17.25 -24.50 9.60
CA GLU A 92 18.17 -24.77 8.49
C GLU A 92 18.93 -23.48 8.10
N PRO A 93 20.12 -23.23 8.68
CA PRO A 93 20.82 -21.96 8.50
C PRO A 93 21.18 -21.65 7.04
N ALA A 94 21.62 -22.64 6.27
CA ALA A 94 22.02 -22.44 4.87
C ALA A 94 20.84 -21.94 4.01
N ARG A 95 19.67 -22.58 4.13
CA ARG A 95 18.43 -22.19 3.45
C ARG A 95 18.00 -20.77 3.84
N ILE A 96 18.07 -20.45 5.14
CA ILE A 96 17.69 -19.13 5.66
C ILE A 96 18.63 -18.03 5.12
N VAL A 97 19.94 -18.28 5.09
CA VAL A 97 20.94 -17.33 4.55
C VAL A 97 20.73 -17.13 3.05
N GLU A 98 20.66 -18.22 2.28
CA GLU A 98 20.45 -18.16 0.82
C GLU A 98 19.16 -17.40 0.48
N ARG A 99 18.06 -17.72 1.18
CA ARG A 99 16.80 -17.03 1.02
C ARG A 99 16.88 -15.57 1.42
N GLY A 100 17.58 -15.27 2.51
CA GLY A 100 17.79 -13.90 3.00
C GLY A 100 18.51 -13.05 1.97
N ASP A 101 19.58 -13.58 1.38
CA ASP A 101 20.36 -12.90 0.34
C ASP A 101 19.57 -12.72 -0.96
N ALA A 102 18.74 -13.69 -1.34
CA ALA A 102 17.88 -13.59 -2.51
C ALA A 102 16.82 -12.49 -2.34
N VAL A 103 16.14 -12.47 -1.20
CA VAL A 103 15.07 -11.50 -0.91
C VAL A 103 15.65 -10.11 -0.66
N ARG A 104 16.80 -10.00 0.03
CA ARG A 104 17.52 -8.74 0.19
C ARG A 104 17.80 -8.11 -1.17
N ARG A 105 18.47 -8.83 -2.06
CA ARG A 105 18.82 -8.31 -3.40
C ARG A 105 17.59 -7.84 -4.16
N ALA A 106 16.50 -8.60 -4.15
CA ALA A 106 15.26 -8.22 -4.82
C ALA A 106 14.65 -6.93 -4.24
N ALA A 107 14.58 -6.80 -2.91
CA ALA A 107 14.06 -5.61 -2.25
C ALA A 107 14.94 -4.37 -2.51
N GLN A 108 16.26 -4.52 -2.54
CA GLN A 108 17.19 -3.43 -2.87
C GLN A 108 16.93 -2.86 -4.27
N ARG A 109 16.64 -3.72 -5.26
CA ARG A 109 16.27 -3.25 -6.63
C ARG A 109 14.99 -2.43 -6.64
N VAL A 110 14.01 -2.83 -5.83
CA VAL A 110 12.73 -2.11 -5.70
C VAL A 110 12.94 -0.75 -5.01
N ILE A 111 13.73 -0.71 -3.93
CA ILE A 111 14.06 0.55 -3.26
C ILE A 111 14.73 1.53 -4.22
N TRP A 112 15.68 1.05 -5.03
CA TRP A 112 16.39 1.89 -5.99
C TRP A 112 15.49 2.39 -7.13
N SER A 113 14.57 1.56 -7.64
CA SER A 113 13.69 1.97 -8.74
C SER A 113 12.71 3.08 -8.35
N GLU A 114 12.34 3.18 -7.07
CA GLU A 114 11.51 4.29 -6.58
C GLU A 114 12.30 5.62 -6.55
N TYR A 115 13.61 5.56 -6.34
CA TYR A 115 14.46 6.75 -6.29
C TYR A 115 14.68 7.41 -7.66
N GLU A 116 14.58 6.66 -8.76
CA GLU A 116 14.80 7.20 -10.12
C GLU A 116 13.63 8.05 -10.68
N TYR A 117 12.58 8.36 -9.90
CA TYR A 117 11.37 9.02 -10.43
C TYR A 117 10.99 10.40 -9.86
N GLU A 118 11.63 10.90 -8.81
CA GLU A 118 11.28 12.22 -8.23
C GLU A 118 12.54 13.09 -8.04
N GLU A 119 13.04 13.65 -9.14
CA GLU A 119 13.95 14.81 -9.10
C GLU A 119 13.13 16.08 -8.81
N THR A 120 12.58 16.19 -7.61
CA THR A 120 12.04 17.45 -7.09
C THR A 120 13.02 18.02 -6.08
N GLU A 121 13.62 19.15 -6.46
CA GLU A 121 14.44 19.99 -5.60
C GLU A 121 13.59 20.45 -4.39
N ASP A 122 13.71 19.76 -3.25
CA ASP A 122 13.79 20.29 -1.87
C ASP A 122 13.40 19.22 -0.81
N GLU A 123 14.34 18.93 0.12
CA GLU A 123 14.18 18.28 1.44
C GLU A 123 13.89 16.77 1.65
N GLU A 124 13.88 15.88 0.65
CA GLU A 124 13.73 14.39 0.86
C GLU A 124 14.99 13.58 0.49
N ARG A 125 16.17 14.06 0.92
CA ARG A 125 17.46 13.52 0.49
C ARG A 125 17.94 12.25 1.23
N ASP A 126 17.13 11.63 2.09
CA ASP A 126 17.53 10.49 2.96
C ASP A 126 16.53 9.31 3.01
N ASP A 127 15.49 9.32 2.17
CA ASP A 127 14.43 8.29 2.24
C ASP A 127 14.92 6.90 1.79
N VAL A 128 15.86 6.87 0.84
CA VAL A 128 16.47 5.62 0.36
C VAL A 128 17.36 4.99 1.43
N GLY A 129 18.19 5.79 2.10
CA GLY A 129 19.05 5.31 3.19
C GLY A 129 18.22 4.71 4.33
N TYR A 130 17.17 5.41 4.73
CA TYR A 130 16.18 4.93 5.69
C TYR A 130 15.55 3.59 5.27
N LEU A 131 15.14 3.44 4.00
CA LEU A 131 14.55 2.20 3.49
C LEU A 131 15.53 1.02 3.49
N PHE A 132 16.82 1.26 3.20
CA PHE A 132 17.86 0.22 3.31
C PHE A 132 18.06 -0.24 4.75
N ASP A 133 18.12 0.69 5.70
CA ASP A 133 18.24 0.35 7.13
C ASP A 133 17.01 -0.41 7.63
N LEU A 134 15.82 0.03 7.23
CA LEU A 134 14.55 -0.64 7.56
C LEU A 134 14.48 -2.05 6.97
N LEU A 135 14.97 -2.25 5.74
CA LEU A 135 15.10 -3.57 5.12
C LEU A 135 15.99 -4.50 5.94
N GLU A 136 17.18 -4.03 6.35
CA GLU A 136 18.12 -4.85 7.13
C GLU A 136 17.58 -5.18 8.52
N GLU A 137 16.92 -4.23 9.20
CA GLU A 137 16.26 -4.49 10.48
C GLU A 137 15.14 -5.54 10.34
N ARG A 138 14.33 -5.42 9.28
CA ARG A 138 13.24 -6.37 8.99
C ARG A 138 13.79 -7.76 8.72
N LEU A 139 14.82 -7.88 7.88
CA LEU A 139 15.46 -9.16 7.57
C LEU A 139 16.09 -9.77 8.83
N ARG A 140 16.82 -8.99 9.63
CA ARG A 140 17.42 -9.44 10.90
C ARG A 140 16.40 -10.07 11.84
N THR A 141 15.18 -9.54 11.85
CA THR A 141 14.08 -10.08 12.64
C THR A 141 13.50 -11.36 12.02
N GLN A 142 13.18 -11.33 10.72
CA GLN A 142 12.52 -12.45 10.04
C GLN A 142 13.41 -13.69 9.90
N VAL A 143 14.73 -13.56 9.69
CA VAL A 143 15.64 -14.72 9.59
C VAL A 143 15.82 -15.50 10.90
N ARG A 144 15.30 -14.97 12.02
CA ARG A 144 15.27 -15.71 13.29
C ARG A 144 14.17 -16.77 13.31
N ASP A 145 13.17 -16.65 12.44
CA ASP A 145 12.08 -17.61 12.29
C ASP A 145 12.54 -18.81 11.46
N ASN A 146 12.30 -20.02 11.98
CA ASN A 146 12.62 -21.26 11.28
C ASN A 146 11.76 -21.43 10.01
N THR A 147 10.59 -20.78 9.95
CA THR A 147 9.71 -20.81 8.78
C THR A 147 10.06 -19.74 7.74
N PHE A 148 11.14 -18.96 7.94
CA PHE A 148 11.53 -17.90 7.00
C PHE A 148 11.69 -18.46 5.57
N GLY A 149 10.91 -17.94 4.61
CA GLY A 149 10.88 -18.44 3.23
C GLY A 149 10.11 -19.75 3.00
N LEU A 150 9.31 -20.18 3.98
CA LEU A 150 8.38 -21.29 3.85
C LEU A 150 6.95 -20.79 4.01
N LYS A 151 6.01 -21.47 3.36
CA LYS A 151 4.57 -21.30 3.59
C LYS A 151 3.94 -22.63 3.95
N ALA A 152 2.90 -22.57 4.78
CA ALA A 152 2.14 -23.76 5.15
C ALA A 152 1.17 -24.13 4.01
N GLU A 153 1.28 -25.36 3.50
CA GLU A 153 0.35 -25.94 2.55
C GLU A 153 -0.17 -27.27 3.11
N GLY A 154 -1.42 -27.27 3.58
CA GLY A 154 -1.99 -28.41 4.29
C GLY A 154 -1.20 -28.71 5.57
N ASP A 155 -0.69 -29.93 5.67
CA ASP A 155 0.03 -30.43 6.85
C ASP A 155 1.57 -30.34 6.67
N ALA A 156 2.06 -29.57 5.70
CA ALA A 156 3.48 -29.46 5.39
C ALA A 156 3.94 -28.01 5.19
N TRP A 157 5.23 -27.78 5.45
CA TRP A 157 5.92 -26.56 5.04
C TRP A 157 6.50 -26.75 3.65
N VAL A 158 6.20 -25.83 2.74
CA VAL A 158 6.77 -25.80 1.39
C VAL A 158 7.56 -24.52 1.19
N VAL A 159 8.50 -24.53 0.24
CA VAL A 159 9.25 -23.34 -0.12
C VAL A 159 8.31 -22.30 -0.72
N GLU A 160 8.26 -21.12 -0.12
CA GLU A 160 7.51 -20.00 -0.67
C GLU A 160 8.16 -19.58 -2.01
N PRO A 161 7.40 -19.37 -3.09
CA PRO A 161 7.92 -18.73 -4.30
C PRO A 161 8.66 -17.43 -3.95
N LEU A 162 9.81 -17.18 -4.59
CA LEU A 162 10.62 -16.00 -4.26
C LEU A 162 9.83 -14.71 -4.47
N ASP A 163 9.04 -14.63 -5.54
CA ASP A 163 8.25 -13.45 -5.89
C ASP A 163 7.20 -13.10 -4.84
N GLU A 164 6.51 -14.11 -4.32
CA GLU A 164 5.53 -13.94 -3.25
C GLU A 164 6.19 -13.36 -1.99
N HIS A 165 7.38 -13.87 -1.64
CA HIS A 165 8.14 -13.38 -0.49
C HIS A 165 8.65 -11.95 -0.70
N VAL A 166 9.14 -11.63 -1.90
CA VAL A 166 9.59 -10.28 -2.24
C VAL A 166 8.43 -9.29 -2.13
N VAL A 167 7.28 -9.60 -2.74
CA VAL A 167 6.08 -8.76 -2.65
C VAL A 167 5.65 -8.57 -1.20
N ARG A 168 5.60 -9.65 -0.41
CA ARG A 168 5.23 -9.60 1.00
C ARG A 168 6.21 -8.76 1.82
N LEU A 169 7.51 -8.87 1.56
CA LEU A 169 8.53 -8.07 2.25
C LEU A 169 8.43 -6.59 1.84
N CYS A 170 8.38 -6.28 0.55
CA CYS A 170 8.27 -4.92 0.04
C CYS A 170 7.03 -4.20 0.56
N ALA A 171 5.86 -4.86 0.54
CA ALA A 171 4.64 -4.32 1.12
C ALA A 171 4.80 -3.99 2.62
N SER A 172 5.56 -4.81 3.34
CA SER A 172 5.83 -4.59 4.76
C SER A 172 6.80 -3.42 5.05
N LEU A 173 7.49 -2.93 4.03
CA LEU A 173 8.35 -1.74 4.05
C LEU A 173 7.64 -0.50 3.46
N GLY A 174 6.40 -0.64 2.99
CA GLY A 174 5.66 0.44 2.34
C GLY A 174 6.01 0.67 0.87
N LEU A 175 6.80 -0.23 0.24
CA LEU A 175 7.20 -0.11 -1.16
C LEU A 175 6.06 -0.49 -2.12
N PRO A 176 5.99 0.10 -3.33
CA PRO A 176 4.92 -0.18 -4.28
C PRO A 176 4.86 -1.64 -4.72
N GLU A 177 3.66 -2.21 -4.64
CA GLU A 177 3.42 -3.61 -5.01
C GLU A 177 3.73 -3.88 -6.49
N LEU A 178 3.48 -2.91 -7.37
CA LEU A 178 3.74 -3.07 -8.80
C LEU A 178 5.24 -3.24 -9.09
N ALA A 179 6.08 -2.41 -8.48
CA ALA A 179 7.54 -2.52 -8.59
C ALA A 179 8.03 -3.84 -7.98
N ALA A 180 7.49 -4.23 -6.81
CA ALA A 180 7.82 -5.50 -6.17
C ALA A 180 7.45 -6.73 -7.01
N ARG A 181 6.32 -6.72 -7.74
CA ARG A 181 5.93 -7.80 -8.66
C ARG A 181 6.84 -7.88 -9.88
N ARG A 182 7.40 -6.76 -10.31
CA ARG A 182 8.29 -6.63 -11.49
C ARG A 182 9.78 -6.58 -11.12
N TRP A 183 10.16 -6.92 -9.88
CA TRP A 183 11.52 -6.77 -9.36
C TRP A 183 12.62 -7.41 -10.23
N ARG A 184 12.29 -8.47 -10.98
CA ARG A 184 13.23 -9.13 -11.91
C ARG A 184 13.61 -8.27 -13.11
N GLU A 185 12.71 -7.38 -13.51
CA GLU A 185 12.89 -6.45 -14.62
C GLU A 185 13.66 -5.19 -14.18
N LEU A 186 13.76 -4.96 -12.86
CA LEU A 186 14.48 -3.82 -12.31
C LEU A 186 16.00 -4.02 -12.40
N PRO A 187 16.78 -2.94 -12.62
CA PRO A 187 18.24 -2.98 -12.65
C PRO A 187 18.81 -3.60 -11.37
N ASP A 188 19.94 -4.30 -11.50
CA ASP A 188 20.68 -4.72 -10.32
C ASP A 188 21.42 -3.52 -9.73
N VAL A 189 21.16 -3.19 -8.47
CA VAL A 189 21.80 -2.07 -7.76
C VAL A 189 23.32 -2.23 -7.69
N ARG A 190 23.86 -3.44 -7.93
CA ARG A 190 25.30 -3.68 -8.03
C ARG A 190 25.99 -3.04 -9.26
N TRP A 191 25.25 -2.37 -10.17
CA TRP A 191 25.76 -1.81 -11.43
C TRP A 191 25.87 -0.27 -11.48
N GLN A 192 26.19 0.40 -10.37
CA GLN A 192 26.64 1.81 -10.37
C GLN A 192 27.83 2.02 -9.43
N SER A 193 28.82 1.14 -9.52
CA SER A 193 30.14 1.37 -8.96
C SER A 193 31.12 0.92 -10.03
N ASP A 194 31.93 1.87 -10.53
CA ASP A 194 33.15 1.66 -11.34
C ASP A 194 33.16 2.11 -12.83
N GLU A 195 32.36 3.09 -13.29
CA GLU A 195 32.64 3.75 -14.59
C GLU A 195 32.90 5.27 -14.55
N ASP A 196 32.72 5.96 -13.42
CA ASP A 196 33.04 7.41 -13.30
C ASP A 196 34.05 7.73 -12.18
N ALA A 197 35.01 6.83 -11.94
CA ALA A 197 36.12 7.07 -11.04
C ALA A 197 37.46 6.74 -11.71
N GLY A 198 38.06 7.76 -12.33
CA GLY A 198 39.52 7.82 -12.46
C GLY A 198 40.02 7.93 -13.89
N GLU A 199 40.25 9.17 -14.30
CA GLU A 199 41.41 9.54 -15.09
C GLU A 199 42.62 8.66 -14.76
N THR A 200 43.15 7.96 -15.75
CA THR A 200 44.55 7.53 -15.74
C THR A 200 45.24 8.13 -16.97
N GLU A 201 45.91 9.24 -16.69
CA GLU A 201 47.32 9.43 -17.05
C GLU A 201 47.62 9.63 -18.54
N ASP A 202 47.53 10.89 -18.96
CA ASP A 202 48.19 11.39 -20.17
C ASP A 202 49.70 11.08 -20.07
N ALA A 203 50.17 10.35 -21.07
CA ALA A 203 51.40 9.61 -21.04
C ALA A 203 52.62 10.53 -21.06
N ALA A 204 53.59 10.16 -20.23
CA ALA A 204 54.88 10.82 -20.08
C ALA A 204 55.63 11.04 -21.41
N VAL A 205 56.20 12.24 -21.49
CA VAL A 205 57.19 12.70 -22.48
C VAL A 205 58.58 12.10 -22.20
N GLY A 206 59.26 11.65 -23.26
CA GLY A 206 60.72 11.46 -23.39
C GLY A 206 61.19 10.01 -23.23
N ASP A 207 61.99 9.39 -24.11
CA ASP A 207 62.99 9.90 -25.05
C ASP A 207 63.31 8.79 -26.10
N PRO A 208 63.54 9.08 -27.40
CA PRO A 208 63.85 8.07 -28.40
C PRO A 208 65.34 7.74 -28.44
N SER A 209 65.69 6.52 -28.04
CA SER A 209 67.05 5.98 -28.20
C SER A 209 67.37 5.77 -29.69
N GLY A 210 68.39 6.49 -30.15
CA GLY A 210 68.95 6.31 -31.49
C GLY A 210 69.75 5.01 -31.62
N ALA A 211 69.44 4.27 -32.68
CA ALA A 211 70.42 3.47 -33.40
C ALA A 211 69.92 3.28 -34.84
N ASP A 212 70.76 3.76 -35.76
CA ASP A 212 71.15 3.12 -37.03
C ASP A 212 70.80 3.91 -38.31
N SER A 213 71.78 4.67 -38.81
CA SER A 213 72.10 4.83 -40.24
C SER A 213 73.26 5.83 -40.46
N SER A 214 74.32 5.32 -41.11
CA SER A 214 75.50 5.96 -41.72
C SER A 214 76.75 6.19 -40.86
#